data_AF-A0AA49GE65-F1
#
_entry.id   AF-A0AA49GE65-F1
#
_cell.length_a   1.000
_cell.length_b   1.000
_cell.length_c   1.000
_cell.angle_alpha   90.00
_cell.angle_beta   90.00
_cell.angle_gamma   90.00
#
_symmetry.space_group_name_H-M   'P 1'
#
loop_
_entity.id
_entity.type
_entity.pdbx_description
1 polymer ?
#
loop_
_entity_poly.entity_id
_entity_poly.type
_entity_poly.pdbx_seq_one_letter_code
_entity_poly.pdbx_strand_id
1 'polypeptide(L)'
;MADREFIQSGTTGPRLKYILKIFNSYTTAWIFSALVITAAYGFFFQSEYLKESGIWSLALTLGGEFIIALLITGFITLFIYDKRQKDTPIQRVFPVVIWGRKLLVKIGPLLRQYLFSNDQEETPYNRITRNWIYATSSGARNTIGFGSQVDMDKVGTTLIMPATFTNTKTLTGEETGQFYKKVIGKHTGVETYTLNHFVHISAMSYGALSFNAHAALNKGAKMAGILHNTGEGSLAPCHEYGDADLVFQIGTAKYGIRNESGDMDDDLLKDMANHPQVKMFEIKLAQGAKPGKGGMLLKEKITPEIAKIRKIPLGKDAFAPARHKEFTDVNGLFDFIDKVRGIVNKPVGIKMVIGHTAEIEDIAQKISEEPGRGPDYIVIDGGDGGTGASPHVLSSYAGLPMKQALAVADWALKNNGVRDKVILFASGKIATTIDIAVAMALGADAVYIARGFMLSLGCIQALECHTNACPTGIATQNKRLQKALDIESAAKRVATYADALYKETQMLAESCGYDSPSQITSDDIMVVTSPGHLDYLSELHGISAFEASYERRQAKEGNMSVGEMKMKREQVST
;
A
#
# COMPACT_ATOMS: atom_id res chain seq x y z
N MET A 1 -22.31 10.05 -8.16
CA MET A 1 -21.15 10.88 -7.75
C MET A 1 -21.53 12.20 -7.06
N ALA A 2 -22.82 12.52 -6.89
CA ALA A 2 -23.27 13.72 -6.16
C ALA A 2 -23.52 13.50 -4.64
N ASP A 3 -23.30 12.30 -4.10
CA ASP A 3 -23.67 11.94 -2.72
C ASP A 3 -22.52 11.94 -1.70
N ARG A 4 -21.33 12.45 -2.06
CA ARG A 4 -20.17 12.47 -1.14
C ARG A 4 -19.74 13.86 -0.64
N GLU A 5 -20.28 14.95 -1.17
CA GLU A 5 -19.89 16.30 -0.73
C GLU A 5 -20.68 16.84 0.47
N PHE A 6 -21.76 16.18 0.91
CA PHE A 6 -22.62 16.73 1.96
C PHE A 6 -22.15 16.50 3.41
N ILE A 7 -20.92 16.04 3.65
CA ILE A 7 -20.41 15.82 5.02
C ILE A 7 -19.36 16.88 5.44
N GLN A 8 -18.88 17.73 4.53
CA GLN A 8 -17.85 18.73 4.85
C GLN A 8 -18.34 20.16 5.16
N SER A 9 -19.62 20.50 4.96
CA SER A 9 -20.19 21.79 5.40
C SER A 9 -20.82 21.70 6.79
N GLY A 10 -20.02 21.29 7.78
CA GLY A 10 -20.49 21.14 9.16
C GLY A 10 -20.32 22.40 10.01
N THR A 11 -21.13 23.44 9.78
CA THR A 11 -21.50 24.40 10.83
C THR A 11 -22.48 23.73 11.81
N THR A 12 -22.01 22.68 12.49
CA THR A 12 -22.72 22.11 13.64
C THR A 12 -22.00 22.56 14.90
N GLY A 13 -22.70 23.33 15.72
CA GLY A 13 -22.16 23.90 16.95
C GLY A 13 -21.52 22.84 17.87
N PRO A 14 -20.54 23.24 18.70
CA PRO A 14 -19.67 22.34 19.47
C PRO A 14 -20.41 21.36 20.41
N ARG A 15 -21.70 21.57 20.68
CA ARG A 15 -22.52 20.71 21.55
C ARG A 15 -22.96 19.38 20.90
N LEU A 16 -23.22 19.34 19.59
CA LEU A 16 -23.78 18.14 18.94
C LEU A 16 -22.73 17.03 18.70
N LYS A 17 -21.49 17.42 18.38
CA LYS A 17 -20.36 16.49 18.26
C LYS A 17 -19.99 15.83 19.60
N TYR A 18 -20.20 16.52 20.72
CA TYR A 18 -19.97 15.97 22.06
C TYR A 18 -21.03 14.92 22.43
N ILE A 19 -22.30 15.19 22.13
CA ILE A 19 -23.42 14.27 22.38
C ILE A 19 -23.27 12.98 21.56
N LEU A 20 -22.87 13.08 20.28
CA LEU A 20 -22.64 11.91 19.42
C LEU A 20 -21.43 11.06 19.83
N LYS A 21 -20.44 11.66 20.52
CA LYS A 21 -19.27 10.93 21.06
C LYS A 21 -19.65 10.13 22.32
N ILE A 22 -20.53 10.69 23.17
CA ILE A 22 -21.10 10.00 24.33
C ILE A 22 -21.95 8.80 23.85
N PHE A 23 -22.69 8.98 22.75
CA PHE A 23 -23.53 7.93 22.16
C PHE A 23 -22.80 6.77 21.48
N ASN A 24 -21.47 6.71 21.42
CA ASN A 24 -20.75 5.63 20.71
C ASN A 24 -19.95 4.68 21.62
N SER A 25 -19.56 5.11 22.82
CA SER A 25 -18.91 4.24 23.81
C SER A 25 -19.85 3.81 24.93
N TYR A 26 -20.85 4.64 25.26
CA TYR A 26 -21.79 4.32 26.32
C TYR A 26 -22.97 3.49 25.80
N THR A 27 -23.42 3.67 24.57
CA THR A 27 -24.55 2.88 24.01
C THR A 27 -24.25 1.41 23.85
N THR A 28 -23.03 1.03 23.45
CA THR A 28 -22.64 -0.39 23.35
C THR A 28 -22.54 -1.02 24.73
N ALA A 29 -21.98 -0.31 25.72
CA ALA A 29 -21.97 -0.72 27.11
C ALA A 29 -23.38 -0.78 27.73
N TRP A 30 -24.28 0.14 27.35
CA TRP A 30 -25.67 0.16 27.81
C TRP A 30 -26.52 -0.93 27.18
N ILE A 31 -26.36 -1.21 25.89
CA ILE A 31 -27.08 -2.30 25.21
C ILE A 31 -26.60 -3.66 25.72
N PHE A 32 -25.28 -3.83 25.91
CA PHE A 32 -24.72 -5.07 26.45
C PHE A 32 -25.10 -5.26 27.92
N SER A 33 -25.02 -4.20 28.74
CA SER A 33 -25.50 -4.24 30.13
C SER A 33 -27.01 -4.48 30.19
N ALA A 34 -27.81 -3.86 29.33
CA ALA A 34 -29.26 -4.09 29.28
C ALA A 34 -29.59 -5.52 28.87
N LEU A 35 -28.88 -6.12 27.90
CA LEU A 35 -29.08 -7.51 27.49
C LEU A 35 -28.64 -8.50 28.57
N VAL A 36 -27.50 -8.26 29.23
CA VAL A 36 -27.02 -9.11 30.34
C VAL A 36 -27.93 -8.98 31.56
N ILE A 37 -28.40 -7.78 31.89
CA ILE A 37 -29.36 -7.55 32.96
C ILE A 37 -30.69 -8.20 32.61
N THR A 38 -31.21 -8.05 31.38
CA THR A 38 -32.49 -8.67 30.97
C THR A 38 -32.42 -10.20 30.93
N ALA A 39 -31.29 -10.77 30.50
CA ALA A 39 -31.06 -12.21 30.50
C ALA A 39 -30.86 -12.77 31.92
N ALA A 40 -30.09 -12.08 32.77
CA ALA A 40 -29.95 -12.43 34.19
C ALA A 40 -31.28 -12.29 34.94
N TYR A 41 -32.10 -11.30 34.57
CA TYR A 41 -33.44 -11.10 35.12
C TYR A 41 -34.39 -12.22 34.70
N GLY A 42 -34.42 -12.60 33.42
CA GLY A 42 -35.22 -13.72 32.93
C GLY A 42 -34.83 -15.07 33.56
N PHE A 43 -33.53 -15.30 33.80
CA PHE A 43 -33.03 -16.54 34.39
C PHE A 43 -33.27 -16.65 35.90
N PHE A 44 -33.19 -15.54 36.65
CA PHE A 44 -33.46 -15.54 38.10
C PHE A 44 -34.94 -15.44 38.45
N PHE A 45 -35.78 -14.79 37.63
CA PHE A 45 -37.20 -14.56 37.96
C PHE A 45 -38.17 -15.63 37.48
N GLN A 46 -37.71 -16.65 36.73
CA GLN A 46 -38.59 -17.74 36.30
C GLN A 46 -38.86 -18.78 37.39
N SER A 47 -38.13 -18.76 38.53
CA SER A 47 -38.29 -19.83 39.54
C SER A 47 -39.02 -19.48 40.83
N GLU A 48 -39.20 -18.22 41.25
CA GLU A 48 -39.77 -17.98 42.61
C GLU A 48 -40.61 -16.71 42.84
N TYR A 49 -40.83 -15.83 41.87
CA TYR A 49 -41.37 -14.47 42.13
C TYR A 49 -42.74 -14.15 41.51
N LEU A 50 -43.60 -15.15 41.35
CA LEU A 50 -45.00 -14.96 40.91
C LEU A 50 -46.02 -14.97 42.05
N LYS A 51 -45.60 -14.96 43.32
CA LYS A 51 -46.54 -15.12 44.46
C LYS A 51 -46.60 -14.03 45.54
N GLU A 52 -45.69 -13.06 45.62
CA GLU A 52 -45.79 -11.97 46.62
C GLU A 52 -45.38 -10.61 46.04
N SER A 53 -46.32 -9.93 45.38
CA SER A 53 -46.12 -8.67 44.67
C SER A 53 -46.67 -7.47 45.43
N GLY A 54 -45.93 -6.36 45.47
CA GLY A 54 -46.49 -5.07 45.88
C GLY A 54 -45.73 -3.84 45.37
N ILE A 55 -44.40 -3.86 45.36
CA ILE A 55 -43.61 -2.65 45.05
C ILE A 55 -42.61 -2.88 43.91
N TRP A 56 -41.95 -4.04 43.85
CA TRP A 56 -40.96 -4.32 42.81
C TRP A 56 -41.57 -4.52 41.42
N SER A 57 -42.68 -5.24 41.29
CA SER A 57 -43.39 -5.37 40.01
C SER A 57 -43.88 -4.02 39.50
N LEU A 58 -44.42 -3.17 40.39
CA LEU A 58 -44.88 -1.83 40.07
C LEU A 58 -43.72 -0.92 39.59
N ALA A 59 -42.56 -0.97 40.25
CA ALA A 59 -41.38 -0.21 39.85
C ALA A 59 -40.81 -0.67 38.49
N LEU A 60 -40.89 -1.96 38.17
CA LEU A 60 -40.51 -2.51 36.86
C LEU A 60 -41.48 -2.11 35.76
N THR A 61 -42.80 -2.15 36.03
CA THR A 61 -43.81 -1.73 35.05
C THR A 61 -43.70 -0.23 34.78
N LEU A 62 -43.63 0.61 35.83
CA LEU A 62 -43.46 2.06 35.69
C LEU A 62 -42.12 2.44 35.07
N GLY A 63 -41.04 1.73 35.41
CA GLY A 63 -39.72 1.93 34.79
C GLY A 63 -39.71 1.56 33.30
N GLY A 64 -40.37 0.46 32.93
CA GLY A 64 -40.55 0.04 31.55
C GLY A 64 -41.37 1.04 30.75
N GLU A 65 -42.49 1.51 31.30
CA GLU A 65 -43.34 2.55 30.71
C GLU A 65 -42.58 3.86 30.51
N PHE A 66 -41.76 4.27 31.48
CA PHE A 66 -40.93 5.47 31.38
C PHE A 66 -39.88 5.36 30.28
N ILE A 67 -39.23 4.20 30.14
CA ILE A 67 -38.27 3.94 29.05
C ILE A 67 -38.97 3.98 27.68
N ILE A 68 -40.15 3.37 27.57
CA ILE A 68 -40.96 3.38 26.34
C ILE A 68 -41.37 4.82 25.99
N ALA A 69 -41.82 5.61 26.97
CA ALA A 69 -42.19 7.02 26.78
C ALA A 69 -40.99 7.87 26.32
N LEU A 70 -39.79 7.64 26.88
CA LEU A 70 -38.55 8.29 26.45
C LEU A 70 -38.18 7.91 25.02
N LEU A 71 -38.28 6.64 24.65
CA LEU A 71 -38.01 6.17 23.29
C LEU A 71 -38.99 6.80 22.28
N ILE A 72 -40.29 6.79 22.58
CA ILE A 72 -41.32 7.41 21.73
C ILE A 72 -41.04 8.91 21.56
N THR A 73 -40.76 9.61 22.66
CA THR A 73 -40.42 11.04 22.64
C THR A 73 -39.16 11.30 21.82
N GLY A 74 -38.14 10.45 21.95
CA GLY A 74 -36.92 10.51 21.15
C GLY A 74 -37.19 10.31 19.65
N PHE A 75 -38.01 9.31 19.29
CA PHE A 75 -38.43 9.04 17.92
C PHE A 75 -39.23 10.20 17.31
N ILE A 76 -40.19 10.78 18.05
CA ILE A 76 -40.96 11.95 17.61
C ILE A 76 -40.03 13.14 17.40
N THR A 77 -39.12 13.40 18.35
CA THR A 77 -38.15 14.49 18.25
C THR A 77 -37.25 14.32 17.02
N LEU A 78 -36.74 13.10 16.79
CA LEU A 78 -35.93 12.75 15.63
C LEU A 78 -36.72 12.90 14.32
N PHE A 79 -37.99 12.47 14.30
CA PHE A 79 -38.88 12.63 13.16
C PHE A 79 -39.12 14.10 12.80
N ILE A 80 -39.39 14.95 13.80
CA ILE A 80 -39.57 16.40 13.60
C ILE A 80 -38.27 17.02 13.09
N TYR A 81 -37.12 16.66 13.66
CA TYR A 81 -35.81 17.10 13.19
C TYR A 81 -35.57 16.70 11.73
N ASP A 82 -35.81 15.43 11.38
CA ASP A 82 -35.61 14.89 10.03
C ASP A 82 -36.57 15.50 8.98
N LYS A 83 -37.81 15.84 9.38
CA LYS A 83 -38.76 16.54 8.51
C LYS A 83 -38.38 18.01 8.29
N ARG A 84 -37.82 18.68 9.31
CA ARG A 84 -37.48 20.11 9.26
C ARG A 84 -36.13 20.42 8.62
N GLN A 85 -35.17 19.49 8.65
CA GLN A 85 -33.87 19.71 8.01
C GLN A 85 -34.02 19.91 6.49
N LYS A 86 -33.14 20.72 5.90
CA LYS A 86 -33.18 21.12 4.47
C LYS A 86 -32.05 20.54 3.61
N ASP A 87 -31.16 19.80 4.23
CA ASP A 87 -29.87 19.42 3.71
C ASP A 87 -29.93 18.14 2.88
N THR A 88 -30.71 17.15 3.32
CA THR A 88 -30.79 15.84 2.65
C THR A 88 -32.24 15.50 2.31
N PRO A 89 -32.65 15.55 1.03
CA PRO A 89 -34.02 15.25 0.61
C PRO A 89 -34.51 13.88 1.08
N ILE A 90 -33.65 12.86 1.04
CA ILE A 90 -34.00 11.50 1.42
C ILE A 90 -34.28 11.34 2.93
N GLN A 91 -33.60 12.11 3.78
CA GLN A 91 -33.83 12.13 5.23
C GLN A 91 -35.19 12.79 5.56
N ARG A 92 -35.66 13.71 4.72
CA ARG A 92 -36.99 14.31 4.85
C ARG A 92 -38.11 13.40 4.35
N VAL A 93 -37.88 12.65 3.26
CA VAL A 93 -38.88 11.71 2.72
C VAL A 93 -39.07 10.52 3.66
N PHE A 94 -37.97 9.94 4.16
CA PHE A 94 -37.94 8.78 5.06
C PHE A 94 -37.35 9.13 6.43
N PRO A 95 -38.04 9.98 7.23
CA PRO A 95 -37.57 10.36 8.57
C PRO A 95 -37.47 9.14 9.47
N VAL A 96 -36.53 9.15 10.42
CA VAL A 96 -36.20 8.04 11.33
C VAL A 96 -35.59 6.81 10.62
N VAL A 97 -36.22 6.28 9.58
CA VAL A 97 -35.78 5.08 8.82
C VAL A 97 -34.39 5.28 8.21
N ILE A 98 -34.08 6.50 7.78
CA ILE A 98 -32.76 6.86 7.23
C ILE A 98 -31.61 6.61 8.21
N TRP A 99 -31.84 6.65 9.53
CA TRP A 99 -30.81 6.38 10.53
C TRP A 99 -30.46 4.90 10.59
N GLY A 100 -31.46 4.02 10.44
CA GLY A 100 -31.24 2.58 10.23
C GLY A 100 -30.44 2.32 8.95
N ARG A 101 -30.78 3.00 7.84
CA ARG A 101 -29.98 2.94 6.60
C ARG A 101 -28.55 3.43 6.82
N LYS A 102 -28.32 4.56 7.50
CA LYS A 102 -26.98 5.07 7.80
C LYS A 102 -26.17 4.08 8.63
N LEU A 103 -26.79 3.42 9.60
CA LEU A 103 -26.16 2.37 10.40
C LEU A 103 -25.80 1.15 9.55
N LEU A 104 -26.74 0.63 8.75
CA LEU A 104 -26.51 -0.51 7.86
C LEU A 104 -25.48 -0.21 6.76
N VAL A 105 -25.45 1.01 6.22
CA VAL A 105 -24.43 1.43 5.26
C VAL A 105 -23.05 1.50 5.92
N LYS A 106 -22.98 1.91 7.20
CA LYS A 106 -21.73 1.96 7.96
C LYS A 106 -21.21 0.58 8.36
N ILE A 107 -22.10 -0.31 8.79
CA ILE A 107 -21.77 -1.69 9.22
C ILE A 107 -21.62 -2.64 8.01
N GLY A 108 -22.31 -2.35 6.90
CA GLY A 108 -22.40 -3.20 5.72
C GLY A 108 -21.05 -3.64 5.14
N PRO A 109 -20.04 -2.77 4.98
CA PRO A 109 -18.70 -3.19 4.55
C PRO A 109 -18.08 -4.25 5.46
N LEU A 110 -18.22 -4.11 6.78
CA LEU A 110 -17.71 -5.08 7.75
C LEU A 110 -18.45 -6.41 7.63
N LEU A 111 -19.78 -6.38 7.55
CA LEU A 111 -20.56 -7.62 7.40
C LEU A 111 -20.27 -8.32 6.08
N ARG A 112 -20.11 -7.59 4.97
CA ARG A 112 -19.75 -8.18 3.67
C ARG A 112 -18.43 -8.92 3.71
N GLN A 113 -17.42 -8.33 4.35
CA GLN A 113 -16.10 -8.92 4.52
C GLN A 113 -16.12 -10.27 5.27
N TYR A 114 -17.05 -10.48 6.21
CA TYR A 114 -17.08 -11.71 7.03
C TYR A 114 -18.22 -12.69 6.72
N LEU A 115 -19.36 -12.23 6.19
CA LEU A 115 -20.57 -13.04 6.04
C LEU A 115 -21.02 -13.25 4.59
N PHE A 116 -20.63 -12.38 3.65
CA PHE A 116 -21.27 -12.35 2.32
C PHE A 116 -20.31 -12.47 1.12
N SER A 117 -19.10 -11.94 1.21
CA SER A 117 -18.13 -12.04 0.11
C SER A 117 -17.54 -13.44 0.02
N ASN A 118 -17.47 -13.97 -1.20
CA ASN A 118 -16.75 -15.22 -1.43
C ASN A 118 -15.24 -14.97 -1.26
N ASP A 119 -14.47 -16.01 -0.93
CA ASP A 119 -13.08 -15.85 -0.49
C ASP A 119 -12.14 -15.23 -1.54
N GLN A 120 -12.54 -15.26 -2.83
CA GLN A 120 -11.80 -14.68 -3.97
C GLN A 120 -12.31 -13.30 -4.45
N GLU A 121 -13.41 -12.78 -3.92
CA GLU A 121 -14.08 -11.56 -4.44
C GLU A 121 -13.56 -10.25 -3.82
N GLU A 122 -12.92 -10.33 -2.65
CA GLU A 122 -12.53 -9.12 -1.93
C GLU A 122 -11.40 -8.35 -2.62
N THR A 123 -11.50 -7.02 -2.58
CA THR A 123 -10.48 -6.09 -3.07
C THR A 123 -10.04 -5.15 -1.95
N PRO A 124 -8.79 -4.65 -1.96
CA PRO A 124 -7.71 -4.91 -2.92
C PRO A 124 -7.07 -6.30 -2.84
N TYR A 125 -7.02 -6.94 -1.66
CA TYR A 125 -6.61 -8.34 -1.51
C TYR A 125 -7.78 -9.21 -1.12
N ASN A 126 -7.83 -10.40 -1.71
CA ASN A 126 -8.83 -11.40 -1.41
C ASN A 126 -8.56 -12.10 -0.06
N ARG A 127 -9.53 -12.85 0.44
CA ARG A 127 -9.42 -13.47 1.76
C ARG A 127 -8.33 -14.54 1.80
N ILE A 128 -8.15 -15.30 0.72
CA ILE A 128 -7.09 -16.31 0.60
C ILE A 128 -5.72 -15.66 0.79
N THR A 129 -5.43 -14.59 0.04
CA THR A 129 -4.17 -13.85 0.17
C THR A 129 -3.97 -13.29 1.57
N ARG A 130 -5.00 -12.67 2.17
CA ARG A 130 -4.87 -12.14 3.54
C ARG A 130 -4.63 -13.24 4.57
N ASN A 131 -5.37 -14.34 4.49
CA ASN A 131 -5.23 -15.46 5.41
C ASN A 131 -3.85 -16.10 5.28
N TRP A 132 -3.33 -16.24 4.06
CA TRP A 132 -1.96 -16.67 3.80
C TRP A 132 -0.97 -15.73 4.51
N ILE A 133 -1.05 -14.41 4.31
CA ILE A 133 -0.17 -13.44 4.99
C ILE A 133 -0.28 -13.53 6.53
N TYR A 134 -1.50 -13.63 7.07
CA TYR A 134 -1.70 -13.73 8.52
C TYR A 134 -1.13 -15.03 9.10
N ALA A 135 -1.39 -16.17 8.45
CA ALA A 135 -0.88 -17.46 8.86
C ALA A 135 0.65 -17.47 8.81
N THR A 136 1.22 -17.10 7.67
CA THR A 136 2.66 -17.05 7.43
C THR A 136 3.35 -16.10 8.41
N SER A 137 2.83 -14.88 8.60
CA SER A 137 3.41 -13.91 9.53
C SER A 137 3.33 -14.37 11.00
N SER A 138 2.34 -15.18 11.37
CA SER A 138 2.25 -15.77 12.72
C SER A 138 3.19 -16.96 12.95
N GLY A 139 3.88 -17.43 11.91
CA GLY A 139 4.71 -18.64 11.95
C GLY A 139 3.90 -19.94 11.91
N ALA A 140 2.61 -19.87 11.55
CA ALA A 140 1.81 -21.06 11.32
C ALA A 140 2.32 -21.80 10.08
N ARG A 141 2.25 -23.14 10.09
CA ARG A 141 2.60 -23.94 8.91
C ARG A 141 1.65 -23.59 7.77
N ASN A 142 2.22 -23.32 6.61
CA ASN A 142 1.48 -22.97 5.40
C ASN A 142 1.13 -24.18 4.53
N THR A 143 1.13 -25.37 5.13
CA THR A 143 0.80 -26.61 4.44
C THR A 143 -0.71 -26.76 4.36
N ILE A 144 -1.25 -26.80 3.14
CA ILE A 144 -2.67 -27.06 2.90
C ILE A 144 -2.90 -28.55 2.60
N GLY A 145 -4.08 -29.06 2.98
CA GLY A 145 -4.57 -30.38 2.57
C GLY A 145 -5.66 -30.25 1.49
N PHE A 146 -6.02 -31.36 0.84
CA PHE A 146 -7.15 -31.46 -0.10
C PHE A 146 -6.98 -30.74 -1.47
N GLY A 147 -5.82 -30.12 -1.74
CA GLY A 147 -5.47 -29.56 -3.05
C GLY A 147 -5.65 -28.04 -3.16
N SER A 148 -5.51 -27.51 -4.39
CA SER A 148 -5.59 -26.07 -4.67
C SER A 148 -7.00 -25.52 -4.49
N GLN A 149 -7.11 -24.34 -3.88
CA GLN A 149 -8.33 -23.53 -3.84
C GLN A 149 -8.34 -22.42 -4.92
N VAL A 150 -7.27 -22.33 -5.70
CA VAL A 150 -7.15 -21.39 -6.82
C VAL A 150 -7.87 -21.99 -8.02
N ASP A 151 -8.72 -21.18 -8.65
CA ASP A 151 -9.35 -21.51 -9.92
C ASP A 151 -8.30 -21.39 -11.04
N MET A 152 -7.81 -22.53 -11.52
CA MET A 152 -6.76 -22.62 -12.54
C MET A 152 -7.24 -22.32 -13.95
N ASP A 153 -8.56 -22.25 -14.20
CA ASP A 153 -9.16 -21.90 -15.49
C ASP A 153 -9.64 -20.45 -15.55
N LYS A 154 -9.55 -19.73 -14.43
CA LYS A 154 -9.93 -18.32 -14.36
C LYS A 154 -8.93 -17.46 -15.14
N VAL A 155 -9.46 -16.67 -16.07
CA VAL A 155 -8.68 -15.69 -16.84
C VAL A 155 -7.87 -14.78 -15.91
N GLY A 156 -6.58 -14.67 -16.20
CA GLY A 156 -5.59 -13.92 -15.42
C GLY A 156 -4.90 -14.72 -14.31
N THR A 157 -5.33 -15.95 -14.02
CA THR A 157 -4.59 -16.86 -13.12
C THR A 157 -3.21 -17.13 -13.69
N THR A 158 -2.20 -17.01 -12.84
CA THR A 158 -0.79 -17.22 -13.20
C THR A 158 -0.34 -18.57 -12.66
N LEU A 159 0.27 -19.37 -13.53
CA LEU A 159 0.79 -20.69 -13.21
C LEU A 159 2.29 -20.71 -13.50
N ILE A 160 3.07 -21.28 -12.56
CA ILE A 160 4.50 -21.51 -12.74
C ILE A 160 4.71 -22.91 -13.32
N MET A 161 5.58 -23.02 -14.31
CA MET A 161 5.86 -24.27 -15.02
C MET A 161 7.02 -25.00 -14.33
N PRO A 162 6.78 -26.18 -13.72
CA PRO A 162 7.84 -26.93 -13.09
C PRO A 162 8.71 -27.65 -14.13
N ALA A 163 10.01 -27.78 -13.84
CA ALA A 163 10.93 -28.58 -14.63
C ALA A 163 10.88 -30.05 -14.20
N THR A 164 10.54 -30.95 -15.13
CA THR A 164 10.45 -32.41 -14.84
C THR A 164 11.84 -33.04 -14.64
N PHE A 165 12.84 -32.53 -15.35
CA PHE A 165 14.23 -33.00 -15.26
C PHE A 165 15.13 -31.83 -14.91
N THR A 166 15.87 -31.95 -13.81
CA THR A 166 16.84 -30.94 -13.38
C THR A 166 18.21 -31.59 -13.23
N ASN A 167 19.26 -30.91 -13.69
CA ASN A 167 20.65 -31.37 -13.53
C ASN A 167 21.30 -30.83 -12.25
N THR A 168 20.59 -29.96 -11.53
CA THR A 168 20.96 -29.33 -10.28
C THR A 168 20.40 -30.17 -9.13
N LYS A 169 21.26 -30.59 -8.19
CA LYS A 169 20.79 -31.13 -6.92
C LYS A 169 19.91 -30.05 -6.28
N THR A 170 18.61 -30.31 -6.18
CA THR A 170 17.68 -29.43 -5.49
C THR A 170 18.05 -29.44 -4.01
N LEU A 171 18.83 -28.45 -3.60
CA LEU A 171 19.02 -28.16 -2.18
C LEU A 171 17.67 -27.64 -1.70
N THR A 172 17.02 -28.32 -0.77
CA THR A 172 15.81 -27.79 -0.15
C THR A 172 16.17 -26.43 0.45
N GLY A 173 15.37 -25.37 0.22
CA GLY A 173 15.66 -23.97 0.60
C GLY A 173 16.14 -23.65 2.04
N GLU A 174 16.28 -24.63 2.94
CA GLU A 174 17.03 -24.54 4.20
C GLU A 174 18.55 -24.66 4.01
N GLU A 175 19.03 -25.33 2.96
CA GLU A 175 20.45 -25.65 2.73
C GLU A 175 21.21 -24.59 1.90
N THR A 176 20.51 -23.66 1.24
CA THR A 176 21.11 -22.75 0.25
C THR A 176 21.81 -21.51 0.80
N GLY A 177 21.72 -21.22 2.10
CA GLY A 177 22.59 -20.21 2.76
C GLY A 177 22.81 -18.91 1.96
N GLN A 178 21.71 -18.29 1.48
CA GLN A 178 21.64 -17.03 0.72
C GLN A 178 22.65 -16.80 -0.42
N PHE A 179 22.29 -17.19 -1.64
CA PHE A 179 23.01 -16.85 -2.88
C PHE A 179 22.63 -15.49 -3.51
N TYR A 180 21.53 -14.85 -3.07
CA TYR A 180 21.07 -13.61 -3.70
C TYR A 180 21.99 -12.45 -3.34
N LYS A 181 22.64 -11.85 -4.36
CA LYS A 181 23.52 -10.70 -4.20
C LYS A 181 23.39 -9.74 -5.38
N LYS A 182 22.94 -8.51 -5.12
CA LYS A 182 22.97 -7.41 -6.10
C LYS A 182 23.68 -6.20 -5.50
N VAL A 183 24.56 -5.57 -6.27
CA VAL A 183 25.34 -4.42 -5.79
C VAL A 183 24.87 -3.17 -6.52
N ILE A 184 24.46 -2.17 -5.76
CA ILE A 184 23.97 -0.87 -6.22
C ILE A 184 25.10 0.16 -6.07
N GLY A 185 25.25 1.06 -7.04
CA GLY A 185 26.24 2.16 -6.99
C GLY A 185 27.53 1.93 -7.78
N LYS A 186 27.72 0.73 -8.37
CA LYS A 186 28.97 0.38 -9.07
C LYS A 186 29.26 1.27 -10.28
N HIS A 187 28.23 1.57 -11.08
CA HIS A 187 28.45 2.28 -12.35
C HIS A 187 28.70 3.79 -12.16
N THR A 188 28.26 4.38 -11.04
CA THR A 188 28.42 5.81 -10.72
C THR A 188 29.59 6.10 -9.79
N GLY A 189 30.23 5.07 -9.23
CA GLY A 189 31.44 5.20 -8.42
C GLY A 189 31.23 5.69 -6.97
N VAL A 190 30.01 5.57 -6.44
CA VAL A 190 29.67 5.93 -5.05
C VAL A 190 29.99 4.81 -4.05
N GLU A 191 29.84 5.09 -2.75
CA GLU A 191 29.83 4.03 -1.72
C GLU A 191 28.73 3.01 -2.06
N THR A 192 29.11 1.79 -2.43
CA THR A 192 28.15 0.80 -2.92
C THR A 192 27.33 0.18 -1.80
N TYR A 193 26.09 -0.19 -2.08
CA TYR A 193 25.26 -0.99 -1.19
C TYR A 193 24.98 -2.36 -1.79
N THR A 194 25.05 -3.41 -0.96
CA THR A 194 24.77 -4.79 -1.40
C THR A 194 23.42 -5.26 -0.86
N LEU A 195 22.51 -5.60 -1.76
CA LEU A 195 21.28 -6.32 -1.44
C LEU A 195 21.59 -7.81 -1.29
N ASN A 196 21.37 -8.35 -0.09
CA ASN A 196 21.45 -9.78 0.21
C ASN A 196 20.07 -10.47 0.21
N HIS A 197 19.01 -9.70 -0.01
CA HIS A 197 17.64 -10.17 -0.06
C HIS A 197 16.93 -9.46 -1.21
N PHE A 198 15.96 -10.12 -1.87
CA PHE A 198 15.16 -9.53 -2.95
C PHE A 198 13.82 -8.94 -2.48
N VAL A 199 13.52 -8.93 -1.17
CA VAL A 199 12.26 -8.40 -0.61
C VAL A 199 12.59 -7.28 0.34
N HIS A 200 11.95 -6.13 0.17
CA HIS A 200 12.18 -4.97 1.02
C HIS A 200 10.89 -4.24 1.37
N ILE A 201 10.91 -3.45 2.44
CA ILE A 201 9.76 -2.66 2.88
C ILE A 201 9.70 -1.37 2.07
N SER A 202 8.62 -1.20 1.31
CA SER A 202 8.38 -0.04 0.45
C SER A 202 8.12 1.24 1.24
N ALA A 203 8.33 2.37 0.58
CA ALA A 203 8.11 3.72 1.09
C ALA A 203 6.71 3.95 1.67
N MET A 204 6.62 4.16 2.99
CA MET A 204 5.37 4.55 3.68
C MET A 204 5.66 5.62 4.73
N SER A 205 5.18 6.86 4.56
CA SER A 205 5.62 7.96 5.43
C SER A 205 5.22 7.81 6.91
N TYR A 206 6.11 8.17 7.85
CA TYR A 206 5.71 8.48 9.22
C TYR A 206 4.73 9.66 9.22
N GLY A 207 3.58 9.48 9.87
CA GLY A 207 2.40 10.34 9.73
C GLY A 207 1.27 9.64 8.99
N ALA A 208 1.55 8.96 7.87
CA ALA A 208 0.57 8.05 7.27
C ALA A 208 0.44 6.79 8.13
N LEU A 209 1.56 6.22 8.56
CA LEU A 209 1.62 5.16 9.57
C LEU A 209 1.98 5.73 10.94
N SER A 210 1.62 4.99 11.98
CA SER A 210 1.90 5.30 13.37
C SER A 210 3.37 5.12 13.73
N PHE A 211 3.76 5.62 14.90
CA PHE A 211 5.08 5.37 15.47
C PHE A 211 5.32 3.87 15.64
N ASN A 212 4.39 3.16 16.30
CA ASN A 212 4.52 1.73 16.57
C ASN A 212 4.63 0.89 15.29
N ALA A 213 3.91 1.25 14.23
CA ALA A 213 3.99 0.55 12.95
C ALA A 213 5.39 0.69 12.35
N HIS A 214 5.95 1.91 12.33
CA HIS A 214 7.29 2.16 11.81
C HIS A 214 8.39 1.51 12.64
N ALA A 215 8.28 1.58 13.96
CA ALA A 215 9.20 0.91 14.88
C ALA A 215 9.21 -0.61 14.68
N ALA A 216 8.02 -1.21 14.53
CA ALA A 216 7.88 -2.63 14.26
C ALA A 216 8.43 -3.03 12.88
N LEU A 217 8.16 -2.23 11.84
CA LEU A 217 8.69 -2.44 10.50
C LEU A 217 10.21 -2.36 10.48
N ASN A 218 10.81 -1.34 11.11
CA ASN A 218 12.26 -1.21 11.17
C ASN A 218 12.89 -2.35 11.95
N LYS A 219 12.37 -2.70 13.13
CA LYS A 219 12.90 -3.83 13.91
C LYS A 219 12.76 -5.16 13.18
N GLY A 220 11.61 -5.43 12.57
CA GLY A 220 11.41 -6.61 11.75
C GLY A 220 12.31 -6.65 10.51
N ALA A 221 12.57 -5.49 9.89
CA ALA A 221 13.48 -5.37 8.77
C ALA A 221 14.92 -5.76 9.16
N LYS A 222 15.39 -5.33 10.34
CA LYS A 222 16.70 -5.71 10.86
C LYS A 222 16.81 -7.21 11.07
N MET A 223 15.79 -7.80 11.69
CA MET A 223 15.74 -9.24 11.95
C MET A 223 15.79 -10.07 10.67
N ALA A 224 15.15 -9.60 9.59
CA ALA A 224 15.14 -10.27 8.29
C ALA A 224 16.31 -9.88 7.37
N GLY A 225 17.15 -8.91 7.74
CA GLY A 225 18.24 -8.43 6.88
C GLY A 225 17.75 -7.69 5.62
N ILE A 226 16.61 -7.00 5.71
CA ILE A 226 16.00 -6.27 4.60
C ILE A 226 16.03 -4.75 4.82
N LEU A 227 15.93 -3.99 3.74
CA LEU A 227 15.82 -2.53 3.77
C LEU A 227 14.43 -2.06 4.22
N HIS A 228 14.39 -0.90 4.89
CA HIS A 228 13.16 -0.16 5.19
C HIS A 228 13.22 1.26 4.61
N ASN A 229 12.30 1.58 3.70
CA ASN A 229 12.21 2.92 3.11
C ASN A 229 11.34 3.86 3.96
N THR A 230 11.86 5.03 4.33
CA THR A 230 11.21 6.02 5.23
C THR A 230 9.90 6.58 4.67
N GLY A 231 9.72 6.49 3.35
CA GLY A 231 8.72 7.23 2.62
C GLY A 231 8.90 8.76 2.69
N GLU A 232 7.95 9.48 2.11
CA GLU A 232 7.99 10.96 2.01
C GLU A 232 7.97 11.70 3.36
N GLY A 233 7.84 11.01 4.49
CA GLY A 233 7.63 11.63 5.81
C GLY A 233 8.89 12.19 6.46
N SER A 234 10.05 11.98 5.83
CA SER A 234 11.39 12.11 6.41
C SER A 234 11.76 11.02 7.42
N LEU A 235 13.00 11.07 7.87
CA LEU A 235 13.54 10.23 8.95
C LEU A 235 12.94 10.67 10.29
N ALA A 236 12.68 9.71 11.17
CA ALA A 236 12.02 9.91 12.45
C ALA A 236 12.50 8.85 13.45
N PRO A 237 12.38 9.07 14.77
CA PRO A 237 12.89 8.13 15.77
C PRO A 237 12.32 6.71 15.65
N CYS A 238 11.12 6.54 15.11
CA CYS A 238 10.55 5.21 14.85
C CYS A 238 11.27 4.43 13.74
N HIS A 239 11.92 5.10 12.79
CA HIS A 239 12.74 4.45 11.77
C HIS A 239 14.11 4.02 12.31
N GLU A 240 14.52 4.52 13.47
CA GLU A 240 15.81 4.20 14.11
C GLU A 240 15.66 3.07 15.14
N TYR A 241 14.42 2.76 15.53
CA TYR A 241 14.10 1.89 16.68
C TYR A 241 14.76 0.50 16.66
N GLY A 242 15.00 -0.06 15.48
CA GLY A 242 15.48 -1.43 15.30
C GLY A 242 16.80 -1.55 14.55
N ASP A 243 17.51 -0.45 14.28
CA ASP A 243 18.83 -0.44 13.63
C ASP A 243 18.88 -1.10 12.23
N ALA A 244 17.76 -1.19 11.50
CA ALA A 244 17.76 -1.65 10.11
C ALA A 244 18.29 -0.59 9.16
N ASP A 245 18.85 -1.04 8.04
CA ASP A 245 19.30 -0.15 6.98
C ASP A 245 18.10 0.52 6.29
N LEU A 246 18.26 1.81 6.01
CA LEU A 246 17.21 2.70 5.55
C LEU A 246 17.48 3.22 4.14
N VAL A 247 16.38 3.39 3.41
CA VAL A 247 16.34 4.19 2.19
C VAL A 247 15.61 5.49 2.51
N PHE A 248 16.30 6.62 2.38
CA PHE A 248 15.71 7.94 2.60
C PHE A 248 15.00 8.41 1.33
N GLN A 249 13.68 8.56 1.38
CA GLN A 249 12.91 8.98 0.22
C GLN A 249 12.76 10.50 0.15
N ILE A 250 13.20 11.08 -0.96
CA ILE A 250 13.09 12.50 -1.30
C ILE A 250 11.79 12.72 -2.09
N GLY A 251 10.74 13.15 -1.39
CA GLY A 251 9.48 13.60 -2.00
C GLY A 251 9.55 15.04 -2.51
N THR A 252 8.53 15.48 -3.26
CA THR A 252 8.49 16.82 -3.87
C THR A 252 8.50 17.98 -2.87
N ALA A 253 7.99 17.76 -1.65
CA ALA A 253 7.98 18.75 -0.57
C ALA A 253 9.27 18.77 0.28
N LYS A 254 10.25 17.91 -0.04
CA LYS A 254 11.57 17.84 0.61
C LYS A 254 11.50 17.75 2.15
N TYR A 255 10.50 17.05 2.68
CA TYR A 255 10.26 17.01 4.13
C TYR A 255 11.51 16.55 4.91
N GLY A 256 11.81 17.30 5.98
CA GLY A 256 13.01 17.15 6.84
C GLY A 256 14.33 17.66 6.26
N ILE A 257 14.46 17.77 4.93
CA ILE A 257 15.62 18.35 4.25
C ILE A 257 15.28 19.65 3.50
N ARG A 258 14.28 20.38 4.01
CA ARG A 258 13.80 21.64 3.42
C ARG A 258 14.17 22.86 4.24
N ASN A 259 14.40 23.97 3.54
CA ASN A 259 14.44 25.31 4.12
C ASN A 259 13.01 25.89 4.29
N GLU A 260 12.93 27.13 4.76
CA GLU A 260 11.66 27.84 5.00
C GLU A 260 10.85 28.06 3.71
N SER A 261 11.54 28.29 2.58
CA SER A 261 10.94 28.41 1.25
C SER A 261 10.38 27.09 0.71
N GLY A 262 10.75 25.96 1.33
CA GLY A 262 10.36 24.61 0.90
C GLY A 262 11.29 23.96 -0.10
N ASP A 263 12.45 24.56 -0.32
CA ASP A 263 13.48 24.07 -1.21
C ASP A 263 14.41 23.13 -0.47
N MET A 264 15.09 22.24 -1.20
CA MET A 264 16.08 21.36 -0.61
C MET A 264 17.22 22.17 0.00
N ASP A 265 17.58 21.84 1.23
CA ASP A 265 18.71 22.37 1.96
C ASP A 265 19.85 21.34 1.94
N ASP A 266 20.99 21.73 1.38
CA ASP A 266 22.10 20.82 1.10
C ASP A 266 22.81 20.38 2.41
N ASP A 267 22.83 21.22 3.45
CA ASP A 267 23.41 20.87 4.75
C ASP A 267 22.53 19.84 5.46
N LEU A 268 21.21 20.01 5.43
CA LEU A 268 20.28 19.02 5.99
C LEU A 268 20.32 17.68 5.23
N LEU A 269 20.51 17.72 3.91
CA LEU A 269 20.71 16.50 3.13
C LEU A 269 22.01 15.79 3.53
N LYS A 270 23.09 16.55 3.77
CA LYS A 270 24.37 16.02 4.25
C LYS A 270 24.23 15.40 5.64
N ASP A 271 23.45 16.01 6.54
CA ASP A 271 23.14 15.44 7.85
C ASP A 271 22.42 14.09 7.71
N MET A 272 21.44 13.98 6.80
CA MET A 272 20.78 12.71 6.52
C MET A 272 21.74 11.67 5.94
N ALA A 273 22.68 12.08 5.09
CA ALA A 273 23.70 11.19 4.53
C ALA A 273 24.67 10.67 5.59
N ASN A 274 25.02 11.48 6.58
CA ASN A 274 25.89 11.07 7.69
C ASN A 274 25.20 10.14 8.69
N HIS A 275 23.87 10.01 8.61
CA HIS A 275 23.14 9.10 9.47
C HIS A 275 23.55 7.64 9.20
N PRO A 276 23.98 6.86 10.21
CA PRO A 276 24.62 5.56 10.02
C PRO A 276 23.71 4.52 9.35
N GLN A 277 22.40 4.59 9.63
CA GLN A 277 21.40 3.68 9.03
C GLN A 277 20.99 4.08 7.60
N VAL A 278 21.19 5.33 7.15
CA VAL A 278 20.77 5.73 5.81
C VAL A 278 21.79 5.23 4.81
N LYS A 279 21.42 4.23 4.00
CA LYS A 279 22.33 3.58 3.04
C LYS A 279 22.11 4.01 1.60
N MET A 280 20.90 4.44 1.26
CA MET A 280 20.53 4.87 -0.09
C MET A 280 19.52 6.00 -0.06
N PHE A 281 19.42 6.71 -1.18
CA PHE A 281 18.47 7.80 -1.39
C PHE A 281 17.54 7.48 -2.57
N GLU A 282 16.26 7.78 -2.43
CA GLU A 282 15.25 7.53 -3.46
C GLU A 282 14.53 8.83 -3.84
N ILE A 283 14.75 9.33 -5.04
CA ILE A 283 14.01 10.49 -5.56
C ILE A 283 12.67 10.01 -6.09
N LYS A 284 11.60 10.36 -5.38
CA LYS A 284 10.25 9.95 -5.75
C LYS A 284 9.68 10.88 -6.83
N LEU A 285 9.59 10.40 -8.07
CA LEU A 285 8.94 11.10 -9.18
C LEU A 285 7.41 10.95 -9.10
N ALA A 286 6.93 9.74 -8.82
CA ALA A 286 5.52 9.43 -8.70
C ALA A 286 5.27 8.23 -7.76
N GLN A 287 4.00 7.98 -7.41
CA GLN A 287 3.55 6.74 -6.79
C GLN A 287 2.30 6.23 -7.50
N GLY A 288 2.11 4.91 -7.53
CA GLY A 288 1.04 4.25 -8.28
C GLY A 288 -0.37 4.78 -7.96
N ALA A 289 -0.66 5.02 -6.69
CA ALA A 289 -2.00 5.43 -6.26
C ALA A 289 -2.39 6.88 -6.62
N LYS A 290 -1.42 7.72 -7.04
CA LYS A 290 -1.65 9.12 -7.42
C LYS A 290 -0.52 9.67 -8.29
N PRO A 291 -0.27 9.09 -9.47
CA PRO A 291 0.62 9.72 -10.43
C PRO A 291 0.07 11.11 -10.73
N GLY A 292 0.97 12.07 -10.91
CA GLY A 292 0.56 13.44 -11.17
C GLY A 292 0.32 14.32 -9.94
N LYS A 293 0.28 13.78 -8.70
CA LYS A 293 0.10 14.56 -7.47
C LYS A 293 1.10 14.23 -6.36
N GLY A 294 1.46 15.23 -5.57
CA GLY A 294 2.33 15.09 -4.40
C GLY A 294 1.67 14.36 -3.23
N GLY A 295 2.47 13.95 -2.24
CA GLY A 295 2.05 13.46 -0.92
C GLY A 295 0.91 14.27 -0.29
N MET A 296 0.02 13.60 0.44
CA MET A 296 -1.06 14.24 1.19
C MET A 296 -1.09 13.68 2.61
N LEU A 297 -1.06 14.56 3.61
CA LEU A 297 -1.29 14.19 5.00
C LEU A 297 -2.30 15.17 5.62
N LEU A 298 -3.44 14.64 6.07
CA LEU A 298 -4.50 15.45 6.65
C LEU A 298 -4.11 15.95 8.04
N LYS A 299 -4.57 17.14 8.41
CA LYS A 299 -4.25 17.85 9.66
C LYS A 299 -4.54 17.03 10.91
N GLU A 300 -5.55 16.15 10.88
CA GLU A 300 -5.89 15.26 11.99
C GLU A 300 -4.75 14.30 12.33
N LYS A 301 -3.83 14.07 11.39
CA LYS A 301 -2.64 13.20 11.54
C LYS A 301 -1.35 14.00 11.68
N ILE A 302 -1.40 15.33 11.80
CA ILE A 302 -0.21 16.16 11.98
C ILE A 302 -0.08 16.49 13.47
N THR A 303 0.80 15.75 14.14
CA THR A 303 1.19 16.00 15.54
C THR A 303 2.29 17.07 15.59
N PRO A 304 2.56 17.66 16.77
CA PRO A 304 3.71 18.57 16.93
C PRO A 304 5.05 17.95 16.51
N GLU A 305 5.23 16.65 16.78
CA GLU A 305 6.41 15.89 16.36
C GLU A 305 6.50 15.79 14.83
N ILE A 306 5.42 15.40 14.16
CA ILE A 306 5.38 15.32 12.69
C ILE A 306 5.59 16.69 12.06
N ALA A 307 4.99 17.74 12.62
CA ALA A 307 5.16 19.11 12.15
C ALA A 307 6.62 19.56 12.24
N LYS A 308 7.31 19.24 13.35
CA LYS A 308 8.73 19.53 13.55
C LYS A 308 9.61 18.76 12.56
N ILE A 309 9.43 17.45 12.46
CA ILE A 309 10.21 16.58 11.54
C ILE A 309 10.06 17.04 10.10
N ARG A 310 8.83 17.33 9.68
CA ARG A 310 8.54 17.74 8.31
C ARG A 310 8.81 19.21 8.02
N LYS A 311 9.09 20.02 9.05
CA LYS A 311 9.24 21.49 8.94
C LYS A 311 8.00 22.14 8.31
N ILE A 312 6.82 21.83 8.85
CA ILE A 312 5.52 22.35 8.38
C ILE A 312 4.70 22.93 9.55
N PRO A 313 3.76 23.86 9.28
CA PRO A 313 2.90 24.41 10.32
C PRO A 313 1.91 23.38 10.87
N LEU A 314 1.61 23.47 12.16
CA LEU A 314 0.59 22.66 12.83
C LEU A 314 -0.82 23.11 12.42
N GLY A 315 -1.77 22.17 12.35
CA GLY A 315 -3.20 22.45 12.19
C GLY A 315 -3.68 22.71 10.75
N LYS A 316 -2.79 22.58 9.75
CA LYS A 316 -3.12 22.68 8.32
C LYS A 316 -2.83 21.36 7.62
N ASP A 317 -3.62 21.02 6.60
CA ASP A 317 -3.33 19.87 5.76
C ASP A 317 -1.99 20.06 5.03
N ALA A 318 -1.21 19.00 4.92
CA ALA A 318 0.07 19.02 4.24
C ALA A 318 -0.09 18.42 2.83
N PHE A 319 -0.15 19.30 1.84
CA PHE A 319 -0.14 18.92 0.42
C PHE A 319 1.23 19.21 -0.17
N ALA A 320 1.89 18.17 -0.67
CA ALA A 320 3.14 18.33 -1.38
C ALA A 320 2.90 18.79 -2.83
N PRO A 321 3.83 19.55 -3.43
CA PRO A 321 3.77 19.90 -4.85
C PRO A 321 3.64 18.67 -5.75
N ALA A 322 3.05 18.84 -6.93
CA ALA A 322 2.82 17.74 -7.87
C ALA A 322 4.11 17.21 -8.52
N ARG A 323 5.14 18.05 -8.65
CA ARG A 323 6.43 17.74 -9.29
C ARG A 323 7.58 18.31 -8.46
N HIS A 324 8.76 17.77 -8.70
CA HIS A 324 10.01 18.42 -8.29
C HIS A 324 10.16 19.70 -9.10
N LYS A 325 10.58 20.78 -8.43
CA LYS A 325 10.75 22.10 -9.06
C LYS A 325 12.08 22.20 -9.80
N GLU A 326 12.99 21.28 -9.50
CA GLU A 326 14.38 21.28 -9.94
C GLU A 326 14.54 20.86 -11.40
N PHE A 327 13.55 20.18 -11.98
CA PHE A 327 13.62 19.68 -13.35
C PHE A 327 12.25 19.53 -13.99
N THR A 328 12.23 19.65 -15.32
CA THR A 328 11.05 19.43 -16.16
C THR A 328 11.29 18.39 -17.26
N ASP A 329 12.52 17.90 -17.38
CA ASP A 329 12.97 16.95 -18.39
C ASP A 329 14.01 15.95 -17.82
N VAL A 330 14.47 15.02 -18.67
CA VAL A 330 15.45 13.99 -18.30
C VAL A 330 16.83 14.61 -18.01
N ASN A 331 17.18 15.72 -18.66
CA ASN A 331 18.44 16.41 -18.42
C ASN A 331 18.53 16.95 -17.00
N GLY A 332 17.53 17.74 -16.60
CA GLY A 332 17.46 18.27 -15.24
C GLY A 332 17.31 17.16 -14.19
N LEU A 333 16.64 16.04 -14.52
CA LEU A 333 16.59 14.88 -13.61
C LEU A 333 18.00 14.33 -13.34
N PHE A 334 18.83 14.17 -14.36
CA PHE A 334 20.21 13.69 -14.21
C PHE A 334 21.05 14.69 -13.42
N ASP A 335 20.96 15.99 -13.74
CA ASP A 335 21.67 17.03 -12.99
C ASP A 335 21.27 17.05 -11.52
N PHE A 336 19.99 16.84 -11.22
CA PHE A 336 19.50 16.75 -9.84
C PHE A 336 19.96 15.48 -9.13
N ILE A 337 19.96 14.32 -9.80
CA ILE A 337 20.52 13.08 -9.27
C ILE A 337 22.00 13.27 -8.93
N ASP A 338 22.78 13.89 -9.82
CA ASP A 338 24.21 14.13 -9.60
C ASP A 338 24.46 15.13 -8.47
N LYS A 339 23.63 16.18 -8.37
CA LYS A 339 23.67 17.09 -7.21
C LYS A 339 23.47 16.32 -5.90
N VAL A 340 22.40 15.52 -5.81
CA VAL A 340 22.10 14.73 -4.61
C VAL A 340 23.25 13.76 -4.33
N ARG A 341 23.71 13.03 -5.36
CA ARG A 341 24.82 12.08 -5.26
C ARG A 341 26.10 12.72 -4.76
N GLY A 342 26.46 13.89 -5.28
CA GLY A 342 27.68 14.63 -4.89
C GLY A 342 27.68 15.06 -3.42
N ILE A 343 26.50 15.26 -2.83
CA ILE A 343 26.35 15.60 -1.41
C ILE A 343 26.40 14.33 -0.54
N VAL A 344 25.73 13.25 -0.96
CA VAL A 344 25.50 12.07 -0.11
C VAL A 344 26.53 10.95 -0.25
N ASN A 345 27.27 10.91 -1.37
CA ASN A 345 28.23 9.86 -1.76
C ASN A 345 27.70 8.42 -1.57
N LYS A 346 26.41 8.21 -1.82
CA LYS A 346 25.66 6.95 -1.64
C LYS A 346 24.77 6.71 -2.86
N PRO A 347 24.23 5.49 -3.06
CA PRO A 347 23.41 5.21 -4.22
C PRO A 347 22.13 6.06 -4.23
N VAL A 348 21.85 6.66 -5.39
CA VAL A 348 20.68 7.51 -5.63
C VAL A 348 19.83 6.87 -6.72
N GLY A 349 18.63 6.44 -6.37
CA GLY A 349 17.67 5.88 -7.31
C GLY A 349 16.47 6.79 -7.52
N ILE A 350 15.60 6.38 -8.43
CA ILE A 350 14.32 7.05 -8.68
C ILE A 350 13.15 6.09 -8.45
N LYS A 351 12.01 6.63 -8.02
CA LYS A 351 10.74 5.91 -8.01
C LYS A 351 9.74 6.55 -8.96
N MET A 352 9.26 5.77 -9.93
CA MET A 352 8.37 6.26 -10.98
C MET A 352 7.17 5.35 -11.20
N VAL A 353 6.15 5.92 -11.83
CA VAL A 353 5.00 5.19 -12.38
C VAL A 353 5.07 5.39 -13.87
N ILE A 354 5.12 4.31 -14.65
CA ILE A 354 5.16 4.43 -16.10
C ILE A 354 3.76 4.82 -16.59
N GLY A 355 3.68 6.02 -17.17
CA GLY A 355 2.52 6.48 -17.95
C GLY A 355 2.78 6.29 -19.44
N HIS A 356 3.80 6.97 -19.95
CA HIS A 356 4.25 6.83 -21.34
C HIS A 356 5.59 6.08 -21.41
N THR A 357 5.69 5.08 -22.28
CA THR A 357 6.89 4.23 -22.44
C THR A 357 8.14 5.03 -22.82
N ALA A 358 7.96 6.13 -23.58
CA ALA A 358 9.04 7.01 -24.01
C ALA A 358 9.85 7.60 -22.83
N GLU A 359 9.23 7.83 -21.67
CA GLU A 359 9.93 8.43 -20.53
C GLU A 359 11.03 7.52 -19.99
N ILE A 360 10.78 6.20 -19.91
CA ILE A 360 11.79 5.24 -19.45
C ILE A 360 12.81 4.93 -20.54
N GLU A 361 12.41 4.98 -21.82
CA GLU A 361 13.35 4.90 -22.95
C GLU A 361 14.31 6.09 -22.97
N ASP A 362 13.82 7.33 -22.82
CA ASP A 362 14.64 8.53 -22.81
C ASP A 362 15.63 8.50 -21.61
N ILE A 363 15.22 7.99 -20.44
CA ILE A 363 16.13 7.74 -19.31
C ILE A 363 17.18 6.69 -19.69
N ALA A 364 16.78 5.54 -20.24
CA ALA A 364 17.69 4.45 -20.59
C ALA A 364 18.71 4.85 -21.67
N GLN A 365 18.26 5.56 -22.70
CA GLN A 365 19.10 6.15 -23.74
C GLN A 365 20.13 7.09 -23.12
N LYS A 366 19.70 7.97 -22.21
CA LYS A 366 20.61 8.92 -21.58
C LYS A 366 21.67 8.24 -20.69
N ILE A 367 21.34 7.15 -19.98
CA ILE A 367 22.34 6.33 -19.25
C ILE A 367 23.37 5.73 -20.21
N SER A 368 22.97 5.41 -21.44
CA SER A 368 23.85 4.86 -22.47
C SER A 368 24.79 5.92 -23.03
N GLU A 369 24.26 7.11 -23.31
CA GLU A 369 24.99 8.27 -23.86
C GLU A 369 25.95 8.90 -22.84
N GLU A 370 25.61 8.87 -21.55
CA GLU A 370 26.40 9.47 -20.47
C GLU A 370 26.79 8.44 -19.39
N PRO A 371 27.75 7.54 -19.66
CA PRO A 371 28.18 6.53 -18.70
C PRO A 371 28.66 7.15 -17.37
N GLY A 372 28.21 6.58 -16.25
CA GLY A 372 28.54 7.06 -14.91
C GLY A 372 27.55 8.08 -14.34
N ARG A 373 26.56 8.51 -15.13
CA ARG A 373 25.44 9.35 -14.69
C ARG A 373 24.12 8.58 -14.68
N GLY A 374 23.08 9.21 -14.13
CA GLY A 374 21.73 8.63 -14.04
C GLY A 374 21.49 7.85 -12.74
N PRO A 375 20.33 7.23 -12.56
CA PRO A 375 19.96 6.56 -11.31
C PRO A 375 20.69 5.22 -11.12
N ASP A 376 21.11 4.94 -9.88
CA ASP A 376 21.73 3.66 -9.49
C ASP A 376 20.73 2.49 -9.45
N TYR A 377 19.46 2.81 -9.21
CA TYR A 377 18.34 1.88 -9.24
C TYR A 377 17.05 2.62 -9.63
N ILE A 378 16.10 1.89 -10.21
CA ILE A 378 14.80 2.41 -10.59
C ILE A 378 13.73 1.55 -9.93
N VAL A 379 12.79 2.20 -9.24
CA VAL A 379 11.60 1.56 -8.69
C VAL A 379 10.43 1.83 -9.63
N ILE A 380 9.92 0.76 -10.24
CA ILE A 380 8.70 0.78 -11.03
C ILE A 380 7.53 0.49 -10.11
N ASP A 381 6.74 1.52 -9.82
CA ASP A 381 5.53 1.43 -9.00
C ASP A 381 4.30 1.34 -9.91
N GLY A 382 3.65 0.17 -9.94
CA GLY A 382 2.41 -0.04 -10.70
C GLY A 382 1.30 0.91 -10.24
N GLY A 383 0.46 1.35 -11.18
CA GLY A 383 -0.72 2.21 -10.93
C GLY A 383 -1.73 1.62 -9.93
N ASP A 384 -1.61 0.32 -9.64
CA ASP A 384 -2.38 -0.43 -8.64
C ASP A 384 -1.78 -0.35 -7.21
N GLY A 385 -0.76 0.48 -7.01
CA GLY A 385 -0.12 0.78 -5.74
C GLY A 385 -1.08 1.32 -4.66
N GLY A 386 -0.70 1.17 -3.39
CA GLY A 386 -1.48 1.63 -2.25
C GLY A 386 -1.23 3.10 -1.86
N THR A 387 -2.09 3.64 -1.00
CA THR A 387 -1.90 4.97 -0.39
C THR A 387 -2.67 5.12 0.92
N GLY A 388 -2.17 5.96 1.82
CA GLY A 388 -2.93 6.39 3.00
C GLY A 388 -4.05 7.37 2.67
N ALA A 389 -3.86 8.20 1.62
CA ALA A 389 -4.83 9.16 1.11
C ALA A 389 -4.56 9.48 -0.37
N SER A 390 -5.59 9.43 -1.21
CA SER A 390 -5.51 9.79 -2.64
C SER A 390 -6.91 10.15 -3.17
N PRO A 391 -7.02 11.06 -4.16
CA PRO A 391 -8.22 11.16 -4.97
C PRO A 391 -8.53 9.84 -5.69
N HIS A 392 -9.77 9.38 -5.62
CA HIS A 392 -10.18 8.10 -6.19
C HIS A 392 -9.88 7.97 -7.68
N VAL A 393 -10.07 9.04 -8.46
CA VAL A 393 -9.82 9.03 -9.91
C VAL A 393 -8.39 8.65 -10.27
N LEU A 394 -7.40 9.13 -9.51
CA LEU A 394 -6.00 8.79 -9.79
C LEU A 394 -5.67 7.38 -9.32
N SER A 395 -6.23 6.96 -8.19
CA SER A 395 -5.95 5.64 -7.61
C SER A 395 -6.53 4.47 -8.41
N SER A 396 -7.49 4.73 -9.31
CA SER A 396 -8.19 3.68 -10.06
C SER A 396 -7.82 3.65 -11.54
N TYR A 397 -7.36 4.77 -12.12
CA TYR A 397 -7.32 4.93 -13.57
C TYR A 397 -6.00 5.48 -14.12
N ALA A 398 -5.00 5.76 -13.28
CA ALA A 398 -3.79 6.42 -13.72
C ALA A 398 -2.54 5.55 -13.51
N GLY A 399 -1.76 5.38 -14.58
CA GLY A 399 -0.53 4.58 -14.61
C GLY A 399 -0.74 3.15 -15.08
N LEU A 400 0.29 2.56 -15.67
CA LEU A 400 0.29 1.14 -16.04
C LEU A 400 0.32 0.26 -14.80
N PRO A 401 -0.38 -0.90 -14.78
CA PRO A 401 -0.23 -1.88 -13.71
C PRO A 401 1.21 -2.43 -13.65
N MET A 402 1.58 -2.99 -12.50
CA MET A 402 2.95 -3.41 -12.20
C MET A 402 3.57 -4.29 -13.30
N LYS A 403 2.85 -5.31 -13.79
CA LYS A 403 3.37 -6.28 -14.77
C LYS A 403 3.78 -5.60 -16.09
N GLN A 404 2.88 -4.81 -16.67
CA GLN A 404 3.14 -4.10 -17.93
C GLN A 404 4.22 -3.04 -17.76
N ALA A 405 4.17 -2.27 -16.68
CA ALA A 405 5.15 -1.23 -16.41
C ALA A 405 6.56 -1.83 -16.30
N LEU A 406 6.70 -2.93 -15.58
CA LEU A 406 7.98 -3.58 -15.37
C LEU A 406 8.57 -4.15 -16.65
N ALA A 407 7.74 -4.83 -17.47
CA ALA A 407 8.16 -5.36 -18.77
C ALA A 407 8.68 -4.25 -19.70
N VAL A 408 7.99 -3.10 -19.74
CA VAL A 408 8.41 -1.94 -20.52
C VAL A 408 9.75 -1.39 -20.02
N ALA A 409 9.95 -1.31 -18.70
CA ALA A 409 11.19 -0.79 -18.13
C ALA A 409 12.38 -1.70 -18.41
N ASP A 410 12.23 -3.01 -18.19
CA ASP A 410 13.27 -3.99 -18.46
C ASP A 410 13.66 -4.02 -19.94
N TRP A 411 12.66 -4.00 -20.83
CA TRP A 411 12.88 -3.90 -22.27
C TRP A 411 13.63 -2.62 -22.65
N ALA A 412 13.22 -1.45 -22.14
CA ALA A 412 13.86 -0.17 -22.46
C ALA A 412 15.34 -0.13 -22.05
N LEU A 413 15.66 -0.67 -20.87
CA LEU A 413 17.03 -0.76 -20.38
C LEU A 413 17.87 -1.77 -21.20
N LYS A 414 17.30 -2.92 -21.58
CA LYS A 414 17.97 -3.92 -22.42
C LYS A 414 18.24 -3.38 -23.83
N ASN A 415 17.24 -2.75 -24.45
CA ASN A 415 17.33 -2.19 -25.80
C ASN A 415 18.41 -1.10 -25.91
N ASN A 416 18.70 -0.39 -24.83
CA ASN A 416 19.75 0.63 -24.78
C ASN A 416 21.10 0.12 -24.24
N GLY A 417 21.23 -1.18 -23.93
CA GLY A 417 22.48 -1.78 -23.44
C GLY A 417 22.91 -1.30 -22.05
N VAL A 418 21.95 -0.94 -21.18
CA VAL A 418 22.22 -0.38 -19.84
C VAL A 418 21.58 -1.17 -18.70
N ARG A 419 20.92 -2.31 -19.00
CA ARG A 419 20.20 -3.11 -18.00
C ARG A 419 21.08 -3.61 -16.85
N ASP A 420 22.33 -3.93 -17.12
CA ASP A 420 23.33 -4.37 -16.15
C ASP A 420 23.83 -3.25 -15.22
N LYS A 421 23.63 -1.99 -15.59
CA LYS A 421 24.06 -0.81 -14.82
C LYS A 421 23.07 -0.44 -13.73
N VAL A 422 21.78 -0.70 -13.93
CA VAL A 422 20.67 -0.24 -13.08
C VAL A 422 19.97 -1.41 -12.43
N ILE A 423 19.80 -1.36 -11.10
CA ILE A 423 18.96 -2.33 -10.38
C ILE A 423 17.49 -1.95 -10.51
N LEU A 424 16.64 -2.90 -10.93
CA LEU A 424 15.21 -2.66 -11.12
C LEU A 424 14.40 -3.22 -9.94
N PHE A 425 13.70 -2.34 -9.23
CA PHE A 425 12.77 -2.71 -8.16
C PHE A 425 11.33 -2.71 -8.69
N ALA A 426 10.57 -3.78 -8.41
CA ALA A 426 9.14 -3.79 -8.66
C ALA A 426 8.34 -3.44 -7.41
N SER A 427 7.32 -2.60 -7.58
CA SER A 427 6.33 -2.24 -6.57
C SER A 427 4.96 -2.18 -7.22
N GLY A 428 3.89 -2.44 -6.47
CA GLY A 428 2.53 -2.45 -6.99
C GLY A 428 1.86 -3.78 -6.74
N LYS A 429 0.99 -3.80 -5.73
CA LYS A 429 0.17 -4.95 -5.29
C LYS A 429 0.88 -6.28 -4.97
N ILE A 430 2.19 -6.39 -5.09
CA ILE A 430 2.98 -7.56 -4.65
C ILE A 430 2.71 -7.87 -3.17
N ALA A 431 2.30 -9.10 -2.86
CA ALA A 431 2.10 -9.58 -1.49
C ALA A 431 2.32 -11.09 -1.29
N THR A 432 2.46 -11.87 -2.35
CA THR A 432 2.65 -13.33 -2.26
C THR A 432 3.88 -13.76 -3.06
N THR A 433 4.29 -15.01 -2.87
CA THR A 433 5.47 -15.61 -3.52
C THR A 433 5.33 -15.66 -5.04
N ILE A 434 4.12 -15.95 -5.55
CA ILE A 434 3.84 -15.93 -7.00
C ILE A 434 3.92 -14.51 -7.58
N ASP A 435 3.52 -13.47 -6.82
CA ASP A 435 3.69 -12.08 -7.27
C ASP A 435 5.17 -11.72 -7.43
N ILE A 436 6.02 -12.22 -6.52
CA ILE A 436 7.47 -12.02 -6.58
C ILE A 436 8.06 -12.74 -7.79
N ALA A 437 7.72 -14.02 -7.98
CA ALA A 437 8.20 -14.81 -9.12
C ALA A 437 7.84 -14.14 -10.45
N VAL A 438 6.61 -13.65 -10.60
CA VAL A 438 6.17 -12.88 -11.77
C VAL A 438 6.97 -11.59 -11.94
N ALA A 439 7.20 -10.84 -10.87
CA ALA A 439 8.01 -9.63 -10.96
C ALA A 439 9.44 -9.94 -11.40
N MET A 440 10.07 -10.98 -10.85
CA MET A 440 11.44 -11.36 -11.22
C MET A 440 11.52 -11.86 -12.67
N ALA A 441 10.55 -12.66 -13.12
CA ALA A 441 10.42 -13.12 -14.50
C ALA A 441 10.29 -11.97 -15.51
N LEU A 442 9.63 -10.87 -15.10
CA LEU A 442 9.45 -9.66 -15.91
C LEU A 442 10.64 -8.69 -15.81
N GLY A 443 11.70 -9.05 -15.11
CA GLY A 443 12.95 -8.31 -15.06
C GLY A 443 13.21 -7.53 -13.77
N ALA A 444 12.43 -7.71 -12.70
CA ALA A 444 12.81 -7.15 -11.41
C ALA A 444 14.05 -7.86 -10.83
N ASP A 445 15.00 -7.07 -10.32
CA ASP A 445 16.06 -7.60 -9.47
C ASP A 445 15.55 -7.82 -8.04
N ALA A 446 14.75 -6.87 -7.52
CA ALA A 446 14.19 -6.92 -6.17
C ALA A 446 12.75 -6.38 -6.15
N VAL A 447 12.02 -6.62 -5.05
CA VAL A 447 10.65 -6.15 -4.86
C VAL A 447 10.51 -5.28 -3.62
N TYR A 448 9.64 -4.28 -3.74
CA TYR A 448 9.16 -3.47 -2.64
C TYR A 448 7.72 -3.86 -2.30
N ILE A 449 7.50 -4.24 -1.04
CA ILE A 449 6.18 -4.59 -0.52
C ILE A 449 5.76 -3.54 0.50
N ALA A 450 4.55 -3.00 0.35
CA ALA A 450 3.93 -2.09 1.33
C ALA A 450 2.79 -2.79 2.06
N ARG A 451 1.71 -3.07 1.34
CA ARG A 451 0.47 -3.59 1.93
C ARG A 451 0.62 -4.99 2.53
N GLY A 452 1.46 -5.85 1.96
CA GLY A 452 1.77 -7.16 2.54
C GLY A 452 2.37 -7.03 3.95
N PHE A 453 3.35 -6.14 4.14
CA PHE A 453 3.89 -5.82 5.47
C PHE A 453 2.88 -5.12 6.38
N MET A 454 1.98 -4.29 5.85
CA MET A 454 0.87 -3.77 6.68
C MET A 454 -0.06 -4.88 7.17
N LEU A 455 -0.35 -5.88 6.33
CA LEU A 455 -1.15 -7.04 6.71
C LEU A 455 -0.42 -7.91 7.75
N SER A 456 0.90 -8.11 7.62
CA SER A 456 1.69 -8.84 8.64
C SER A 456 1.77 -8.10 9.98
N LEU A 457 1.73 -6.76 9.98
CA LEU A 457 1.55 -5.99 11.22
C LEU A 457 0.17 -6.25 11.87
N GLY A 458 -0.84 -6.63 11.09
CA GLY A 458 -2.22 -6.86 11.55
C GLY A 458 -3.24 -5.92 10.91
N CYS A 459 -2.97 -5.32 9.76
CA CYS A 459 -3.97 -4.54 9.02
C CYS A 459 -5.11 -5.46 8.61
N ILE A 460 -6.36 -5.01 8.82
CA ILE A 460 -7.57 -5.77 8.46
C ILE A 460 -8.23 -5.25 7.18
N GLN A 461 -7.53 -4.44 6.40
CA GLN A 461 -8.04 -3.81 5.18
C GLN A 461 -9.33 -2.97 5.43
N ALA A 462 -9.36 -2.21 6.54
CA ALA A 462 -10.52 -1.37 6.88
C ALA A 462 -10.74 -0.18 5.92
N LEU A 463 -9.74 0.19 5.11
CA LEU A 463 -9.78 1.31 4.14
C LEU A 463 -10.04 2.71 4.75
N GLU A 464 -9.88 2.86 6.06
CA GLU A 464 -10.05 4.13 6.79
C GLU A 464 -8.70 4.82 7.12
N CYS A 465 -7.64 4.54 6.38
CA CYS A 465 -6.27 5.01 6.68
C CYS A 465 -6.15 6.54 6.80
N HIS A 466 -6.99 7.28 6.06
CA HIS A 466 -7.01 8.74 6.02
C HIS A 466 -7.72 9.37 7.22
N THR A 467 -8.62 8.66 7.90
CA THR A 467 -9.52 9.23 8.92
C THR A 467 -8.87 9.42 10.30
N ASN A 468 -7.65 8.90 10.47
CA ASN A 468 -6.96 8.79 11.75
C ASN A 468 -7.62 7.79 12.74
N ALA A 469 -8.62 7.02 12.32
CA ALA A 469 -9.38 6.10 13.17
C ALA A 469 -9.05 4.62 12.96
N CYS A 470 -7.85 4.32 12.43
CA CYS A 470 -7.41 2.94 12.17
C CYS A 470 -7.55 2.06 13.44
N PRO A 471 -8.39 1.00 13.40
CA PRO A 471 -8.73 0.23 14.60
C PRO A 471 -7.56 -0.63 15.10
N THR A 472 -6.60 -0.95 14.23
CA THR A 472 -5.45 -1.80 14.52
C THR A 472 -4.20 -1.02 14.92
N GLY A 473 -4.31 0.30 15.07
CA GLY A 473 -3.17 1.14 15.50
C GLY A 473 -2.09 1.39 14.42
N ILE A 474 -2.28 0.90 13.19
CA ILE A 474 -1.28 0.99 12.11
C ILE A 474 -1.29 2.37 11.44
N ALA A 475 -2.43 2.83 10.93
CA ALA A 475 -2.54 4.06 10.14
C ALA A 475 -3.16 5.23 10.93
N THR A 476 -2.65 5.50 12.14
CA THR A 476 -3.20 6.51 13.06
C THR A 476 -2.12 7.21 13.89
N GLN A 477 -2.37 8.47 14.23
CA GLN A 477 -1.62 9.26 15.20
C GLN A 477 -2.33 9.37 16.56
N ASN A 478 -3.46 8.67 16.74
CA ASN A 478 -4.14 8.59 18.01
C ASN A 478 -3.41 7.61 18.95
N LYS A 479 -2.74 8.14 19.98
CA LYS A 479 -1.99 7.35 20.97
C LYS A 479 -2.79 6.21 21.60
N ARG A 480 -4.11 6.36 21.77
CA ARG A 480 -4.97 5.28 22.31
C ARG A 480 -5.08 4.11 21.33
N LEU A 481 -5.24 4.40 20.04
CA LEU A 481 -5.36 3.38 19.00
C LEU A 481 -4.01 2.72 18.71
N GLN A 482 -2.91 3.49 18.76
CA GLN A 482 -1.56 2.94 18.56
C GLN A 482 -1.22 1.83 19.56
N LYS A 483 -1.74 1.89 20.79
CA LYS A 483 -1.56 0.83 21.80
C LYS A 483 -2.10 -0.55 21.38
N ALA A 484 -2.97 -0.62 20.36
CA ALA A 484 -3.41 -1.89 19.81
C ALA A 484 -2.29 -2.65 19.09
N LEU A 485 -1.22 -1.96 18.67
CA LEU A 485 -0.08 -2.53 17.98
C LEU A 485 1.13 -2.59 18.92
N ASP A 486 1.42 -3.79 19.42
CA ASP A 486 2.66 -4.08 20.14
C ASP A 486 3.85 -4.17 19.17
N ILE A 487 4.92 -3.43 19.47
CA ILE A 487 6.08 -3.28 18.57
C ILE A 487 6.83 -4.61 18.43
N GLU A 488 7.09 -5.29 19.54
CA GLU A 488 7.93 -6.50 19.59
C GLU A 488 7.26 -7.68 18.88
N SER A 489 5.97 -7.90 19.18
CA SER A 489 5.16 -8.93 18.55
C SER A 489 5.00 -8.66 17.04
N ALA A 490 4.75 -7.40 16.66
CA ALA A 490 4.61 -7.03 15.25
C ALA A 490 5.93 -7.14 14.47
N ALA A 491 7.06 -6.79 15.08
CA ALA A 491 8.39 -6.93 14.47
C ALA A 491 8.71 -8.39 14.14
N LYS A 492 8.39 -9.32 15.06
CA LYS A 492 8.52 -10.76 14.81
C LYS A 492 7.69 -11.20 13.59
N ARG A 493 6.43 -10.76 13.50
CA ARG A 493 5.56 -11.07 12.37
C ARG A 493 6.08 -10.52 11.04
N VAL A 494 6.64 -9.32 11.04
CA VAL A 494 7.29 -8.71 9.88
C VAL A 494 8.48 -9.56 9.43
N ALA A 495 9.33 -9.99 10.36
CA ALA A 495 10.50 -10.81 10.06
C ALA A 495 10.13 -12.19 9.52
N THR A 496 9.18 -12.88 10.19
CA THR A 496 8.68 -14.19 9.75
C THR A 496 8.04 -14.13 8.37
N TYR A 497 7.28 -13.06 8.08
CA TYR A 497 6.69 -12.87 6.76
C TYR A 497 7.74 -12.66 5.66
N ALA A 498 8.79 -11.87 5.93
CA ALA A 498 9.89 -11.68 4.98
C ALA A 498 10.67 -12.98 4.72
N ASP A 499 11.00 -13.73 5.78
CA ASP A 499 11.69 -15.01 5.69
C ASP A 499 10.88 -16.05 4.90
N ALA A 500 9.57 -16.11 5.12
CA ALA A 500 8.70 -17.00 4.37
C ALA A 500 8.57 -16.61 2.89
N LEU A 501 8.46 -15.31 2.57
CA LEU A 501 8.50 -14.85 1.17
C LEU A 501 9.81 -15.26 0.51
N TYR A 502 10.94 -15.17 1.21
CA TYR A 502 12.23 -15.62 0.71
C TYR A 502 12.21 -17.12 0.41
N LYS A 503 11.97 -17.94 1.45
CA LYS A 503 12.05 -19.40 1.35
C LYS A 503 11.06 -19.98 0.35
N GLU A 504 9.82 -19.52 0.36
CA GLU A 504 8.80 -20.04 -0.54
C GLU A 504 9.00 -19.57 -1.99
N THR A 505 9.56 -18.38 -2.23
CA THR A 505 9.95 -17.98 -3.59
C THR A 505 11.17 -18.78 -4.08
N GLN A 506 12.12 -19.10 -3.20
CA GLN A 506 13.22 -20.04 -3.50
C GLN A 506 12.68 -21.42 -3.89
N MET A 507 11.72 -21.94 -3.13
CA MET A 507 11.03 -23.20 -3.44
C MET A 507 10.34 -23.18 -4.81
N LEU A 508 9.77 -22.05 -5.22
CA LEU A 508 9.22 -21.89 -6.58
C LEU A 508 10.33 -21.94 -7.65
N ALA A 509 11.45 -21.26 -7.43
CA ALA A 509 12.59 -21.31 -8.37
C ALA A 509 13.17 -22.74 -8.49
N GLU A 510 13.32 -23.43 -7.37
CA GLU A 510 13.75 -24.83 -7.30
C GLU A 510 12.81 -25.75 -8.09
N SER A 511 11.50 -25.50 -8.05
CA SER A 511 10.52 -26.25 -8.85
C SER A 511 10.70 -26.07 -10.36
N CYS A 512 11.26 -24.94 -10.80
CA CYS A 512 11.66 -24.67 -12.19
C CYS A 512 13.08 -25.18 -12.51
N GLY A 513 13.79 -25.79 -11.55
CA GLY A 513 15.16 -26.28 -11.72
C GLY A 513 16.26 -25.23 -11.49
N TYR A 514 15.91 -24.07 -10.94
CA TYR A 514 16.84 -22.97 -10.64
C TYR A 514 17.34 -22.98 -9.20
N ASP A 515 18.51 -22.41 -8.96
CA ASP A 515 19.09 -22.22 -7.62
C ASP A 515 18.73 -20.85 -7.01
N SER A 516 18.24 -19.93 -7.85
CA SER A 516 17.88 -18.58 -7.46
C SER A 516 16.64 -18.09 -8.22
N PRO A 517 15.70 -17.41 -7.55
CA PRO A 517 14.57 -16.74 -8.19
C PRO A 517 14.97 -15.72 -9.27
N SER A 518 16.20 -15.20 -9.23
CA SER A 518 16.72 -14.32 -10.28
C SER A 518 16.92 -14.99 -11.64
N GLN A 519 16.85 -16.32 -11.70
CA GLN A 519 16.93 -17.10 -12.94
C GLN A 519 15.57 -17.40 -13.55
N ILE A 520 14.47 -17.18 -12.80
CA ILE A 520 13.11 -17.35 -13.33
C ILE A 520 12.94 -16.39 -14.50
N THR A 521 12.48 -16.93 -15.61
CA THR A 521 12.20 -16.21 -16.84
C THR A 521 10.71 -16.10 -17.08
N SER A 522 10.32 -15.22 -18.00
CA SER A 522 8.92 -15.10 -18.43
C SER A 522 8.39 -16.33 -19.18
N ASP A 523 9.24 -17.27 -19.59
CA ASP A 523 8.81 -18.52 -20.22
C ASP A 523 8.53 -19.63 -19.19
N ASP A 524 8.96 -19.43 -17.93
CA ASP A 524 8.62 -20.33 -16.83
C ASP A 524 7.21 -20.07 -16.27
N ILE A 525 6.51 -19.08 -16.80
CA ILE A 525 5.21 -18.62 -16.31
C ILE A 525 4.21 -18.55 -17.45
N MET A 526 3.06 -19.20 -17.26
CA MET A 526 1.92 -19.08 -18.15
C MET A 526 0.76 -18.38 -17.45
N VAL A 527 -0.07 -17.69 -18.23
CA VAL A 527 -1.26 -17.00 -17.76
C VAL A 527 -2.46 -17.50 -18.53
N VAL A 528 -3.55 -17.75 -17.83
CA VAL A 528 -4.82 -18.13 -18.45
C VAL A 528 -5.37 -16.93 -19.21
N THR A 529 -5.49 -17.03 -20.53
CA THR A 529 -6.05 -15.96 -21.38
C THR A 529 -7.49 -16.23 -21.79
N SER A 530 -7.87 -17.51 -21.85
CA SER A 530 -9.26 -17.95 -21.93
C SER A 530 -9.40 -19.34 -21.31
N PRO A 531 -10.61 -19.79 -20.92
CA PRO A 531 -10.79 -21.11 -20.34
C PRO A 531 -10.18 -22.22 -21.23
N GLY A 532 -9.25 -23.00 -20.68
CA GLY A 532 -8.51 -24.04 -21.41
C GLY A 532 -7.32 -23.55 -22.25
N HIS A 533 -7.01 -22.25 -22.26
CA HIS A 533 -5.90 -21.66 -23.00
C HIS A 533 -4.94 -20.87 -22.10
N LEU A 534 -3.65 -21.19 -22.25
CA LEU A 534 -2.54 -20.63 -21.50
C LEU A 534 -1.55 -20.04 -22.49
N ASP A 535 -1.17 -18.78 -22.28
CA ASP A 535 -0.12 -18.12 -23.05
C ASP A 535 1.06 -17.80 -22.15
N TYR A 536 2.27 -17.78 -22.71
CA TYR A 536 3.47 -17.46 -21.93
C TYR A 536 3.47 -16.00 -21.50
N LEU A 537 4.03 -15.71 -20.32
CA LEU A 537 4.14 -14.35 -19.82
C LEU A 537 4.99 -13.46 -20.76
N SER A 538 5.97 -14.07 -21.45
CA SER A 538 6.80 -13.43 -22.48
C SER A 538 5.99 -12.93 -23.67
N GLU A 539 5.02 -13.71 -24.15
CA GLU A 539 4.14 -13.36 -25.26
C GLU A 539 3.18 -12.23 -24.86
N LEU A 540 2.66 -12.28 -23.64
CA LEU A 540 1.67 -11.30 -23.17
C LEU A 540 2.26 -9.93 -22.84
N HIS A 541 3.48 -9.87 -22.30
CA HIS A 541 4.06 -8.62 -21.81
C HIS A 541 5.35 -8.23 -22.52
N GLY A 542 6.19 -9.20 -22.93
CA GLY A 542 7.43 -8.92 -23.66
C GLY A 542 7.17 -8.40 -25.08
N ILE A 543 6.33 -9.09 -25.85
CA ILE A 543 5.95 -8.65 -27.21
C ILE A 543 5.17 -7.34 -27.15
N SER A 544 4.19 -7.24 -26.24
CA SER A 544 3.39 -6.02 -26.09
C SER A 544 4.24 -4.79 -25.74
N ALA A 545 5.26 -4.95 -24.89
CA ALA A 545 6.20 -3.86 -24.57
C ALA A 545 7.00 -3.41 -25.81
N PHE A 546 7.51 -4.36 -26.60
CA PHE A 546 8.23 -4.09 -27.84
C PHE A 546 7.34 -3.37 -28.86
N GLU A 547 6.14 -3.88 -29.14
CA GLU A 547 5.22 -3.29 -30.11
C GLU A 547 4.78 -1.88 -29.71
N ALA A 548 4.40 -1.68 -28.45
CA ALA A 548 3.97 -0.38 -27.94
C ALA A 548 5.07 0.68 -28.05
N SER A 549 6.32 0.30 -27.79
CA SER A 549 7.47 1.19 -27.99
C SER A 549 7.75 1.45 -29.48
N TYR A 550 7.76 0.41 -30.31
CA TYR A 550 8.03 0.53 -31.74
C TYR A 550 7.04 1.49 -32.44
N GLU A 551 5.75 1.34 -32.14
CA GLU A 551 4.71 2.24 -32.65
C GLU A 551 4.93 3.70 -32.21
N ARG A 552 5.35 3.91 -30.97
CA ARG A 552 5.63 5.25 -30.42
C ARG A 552 6.85 5.90 -31.07
N ARG A 553 7.91 5.13 -31.30
CA ARG A 553 9.14 5.61 -31.97
C ARG A 553 8.82 6.12 -33.36
N GLN A 554 8.09 5.35 -34.15
CA GLN A 554 7.64 5.79 -35.47
C GLN A 554 6.77 7.05 -35.41
N ALA A 555 5.86 7.13 -34.44
CA ALA A 555 5.04 8.33 -34.27
C ALA A 555 5.88 9.57 -33.93
N LYS A 556 6.89 9.43 -33.05
CA LYS A 556 7.84 10.51 -32.67
C LYS A 556 8.69 10.96 -33.87
N GLU A 557 9.23 10.02 -34.64
CA GLU A 557 9.94 10.30 -35.90
C GLU A 557 9.05 11.03 -36.91
N GLY A 558 7.76 10.70 -36.94
CA GLY A 558 6.76 11.35 -37.75
C GLY A 558 6.20 12.67 -37.20
N ASN A 559 6.69 13.15 -36.05
CA ASN A 559 6.17 14.29 -35.29
C ASN A 559 4.63 14.27 -35.15
N MET A 560 4.08 13.10 -34.83
CA MET A 560 2.64 12.86 -34.71
C MET A 560 2.35 11.95 -33.51
N SER A 561 1.08 11.85 -33.13
CA SER A 561 0.62 10.87 -32.14
C SER A 561 0.51 9.47 -32.76
N VAL A 562 0.54 8.44 -31.91
CA VAL A 562 0.32 7.04 -32.35
C VAL A 562 -1.06 6.88 -33.00
N GLY A 563 -2.07 7.62 -32.51
CA GLY A 563 -3.41 7.62 -33.10
C GLY A 563 -3.40 8.14 -34.55
N GLU A 564 -2.74 9.29 -34.78
CA GLU A 564 -2.60 9.86 -36.12
C GLU A 564 -1.79 8.94 -37.05
N MET A 565 -0.73 8.30 -36.53
CA MET A 565 0.05 7.33 -37.29
C MET A 565 -0.80 6.12 -37.71
N LYS A 566 -1.60 5.56 -36.80
CA LYS A 566 -2.48 4.42 -37.09
C LYS A 566 -3.56 4.78 -38.10
N MET A 567 -4.20 5.95 -37.95
CA MET A 567 -5.18 6.44 -38.93
C MET A 567 -4.56 6.65 -40.32
N LYS A 568 -3.31 7.15 -40.40
CA LYS A 568 -2.58 7.26 -41.67
C LYS A 568 -2.29 5.91 -42.30
N ARG A 569 -1.88 4.90 -41.50
CA ARG A 569 -1.67 3.54 -42.01
C ARG A 569 -2.96 2.94 -42.57
N GLU A 570 -4.08 3.14 -41.88
CA GLU A 570 -5.40 2.67 -42.33
C GLU A 570 -5.82 3.36 -43.64
N GLN A 571 -5.59 4.67 -43.78
CA GLN A 571 -5.87 5.43 -45.00
C GLN A 571 -4.97 5.08 -46.20
N VAL A 572 -3.78 4.52 -45.96
CA VAL A 572 -2.87 4.04 -47.03
C VAL A 572 -3.19 2.59 -47.42
N SER A 573 -3.89 1.85 -46.55
CA SER A 573 -4.34 0.47 -46.81
C SER A 573 -5.73 0.35 -47.46
N THR A 574 -6.47 1.46 -47.54
CA THR A 574 -7.71 1.63 -48.32
C THR A 574 -7.41 2.34 -49.63
#